data_AF-A0A959XUF6-F1
#
_entry.id   AF-A0A959XUF6-F1
#
_cell.length_a   1.000
_cell.length_b   1.000
_cell.length_c   1.000
_cell.angle_alpha   90.00
_cell.angle_beta   90.00
_cell.angle_gamma   90.00
#
_symmetry.space_group_name_H-M   'P 1'
#
loop_
_entity.id
_entity.type
_entity.pdbx_description
1 polymer ?
#
loop_
_entity_poly.entity_id
_entity_poly.type
_entity_poly.pdbx_seq_one_letter_code
_entity_poly.pdbx_strand_id
1 'polypeptide(L)'
;MKGNTLTAMIALLHAIGLNAQSFEWTKSFGGSLADYGLSIALDASGNVYTTGYFQGTVDFDPGAGTTNLTSEGSLDVYVQKLNATGNFVWA
;
A
#
# COMPACT_ATOMS: atom_id res chain seq x y z
N MET A 1 14.10 2.04 54.37
CA MET A 1 14.45 1.91 52.93
C MET A 1 13.70 0.66 52.43
N LYS A 2 12.40 0.70 52.12
CA LYS A 2 11.73 1.18 50.90
C LYS A 2 12.46 0.78 49.60
N GLY A 3 11.82 -0.08 48.80
CA GLY A 3 12.12 -0.41 47.39
C GLY A 3 12.80 -1.79 47.22
N ASN A 4 12.43 -2.69 46.30
CA ASN A 4 11.55 -2.51 45.14
C ASN A 4 11.23 -3.89 44.48
N THR A 5 10.42 -4.74 45.10
CA THR A 5 9.95 -6.00 44.46
C THR A 5 8.88 -5.78 43.38
N LEU A 6 8.51 -4.52 43.10
CA LEU A 6 7.51 -4.15 42.10
C LEU A 6 8.03 -4.21 40.65
N THR A 7 9.33 -4.38 40.43
CA THR A 7 9.94 -4.36 39.09
C THR A 7 9.81 -5.70 38.34
N ALA A 8 9.51 -6.80 39.03
CA ALA A 8 9.37 -8.12 38.41
C ALA A 8 7.97 -8.41 37.84
N MET A 9 6.94 -7.60 38.16
CA MET A 9 5.60 -7.77 37.60
C MET A 9 5.36 -7.02 36.28
N ILE A 10 6.29 -6.17 35.84
CA ILE A 10 6.18 -5.44 34.56
C ILE A 10 6.78 -6.26 33.39
N ALA A 11 7.62 -7.27 33.68
CA ALA A 11 8.20 -8.12 32.63
C ALA A 11 7.24 -9.18 32.05
N LEU A 12 6.03 -9.33 32.61
CA LEU A 12 4.98 -10.22 32.11
C LEU A 12 3.84 -9.47 31.40
N LEU A 13 4.12 -8.31 30.79
CA LEU A 13 3.19 -7.60 29.92
C LEU A 13 3.64 -7.53 28.45
N HIS A 14 4.71 -8.25 28.09
CA HIS A 14 5.07 -8.43 26.67
C HIS A 14 4.37 -9.63 26.01
N ALA A 15 3.47 -10.32 26.72
CA ALA A 15 2.79 -11.52 26.23
C ALA A 15 1.57 -11.22 25.31
N ILE A 16 1.21 -9.97 25.09
CA ILE A 16 0.25 -9.60 24.04
C ILE A 16 0.61 -8.20 23.53
N GLY A 17 1.63 -8.14 22.69
CA GLY A 17 1.96 -6.95 21.92
C GLY A 17 0.85 -6.63 20.93
N LEU A 18 -0.29 -6.14 21.41
CA LEU A 18 -1.26 -5.42 20.59
C LEU A 18 -0.66 -4.03 20.31
N ASN A 19 0.42 -3.98 19.54
CA ASN A 19 0.77 -2.75 18.87
C ASN A 19 -0.32 -2.51 17.82
N ALA A 20 -0.92 -1.33 17.84
CA ALA A 20 -1.62 -0.85 16.65
C ALA A 20 -0.67 -0.97 15.46
N GLN A 21 -1.21 -1.29 14.28
CA GLN A 21 -0.43 -1.33 13.05
C GLN A 21 0.37 -0.02 12.92
N SER A 22 1.69 -0.11 12.77
CA SER A 22 2.52 1.05 12.48
C SER A 22 2.17 1.55 11.08
N PHE A 23 1.96 2.85 10.93
CA PHE A 23 1.89 3.44 9.60
C PHE A 23 3.25 3.24 8.92
N GLU A 24 3.24 2.64 7.74
CA GLU A 24 4.47 2.36 6.98
C GLU A 24 4.58 3.32 5.80
N TRP A 25 3.63 3.25 4.87
CA TRP A 25 3.58 4.14 3.72
C TRP A 25 2.15 4.31 3.21
N THR A 26 1.95 5.37 2.44
CA THR A 26 0.78 5.57 1.57
C THR A 26 1.27 5.97 0.19
N LYS A 27 0.53 5.56 -0.85
CA LYS A 27 0.85 5.80 -2.26
C LYS A 27 -0.43 6.19 -2.98
N SER A 28 -0.31 7.14 -3.90
CA SER A 28 -1.41 7.59 -4.75
C SER A 28 -0.94 7.65 -6.18
N PHE A 29 -1.81 7.27 -7.09
CA PHE A 29 -1.63 7.42 -8.54
C PHE A 29 -3.01 7.69 -9.14
N GLY A 30 -3.05 8.21 -10.36
CA GLY A 30 -4.29 8.61 -11.03
C GLY A 30 -4.06 9.72 -12.06
N GLY A 31 -5.10 9.99 -12.83
CA GLY A 31 -5.13 11.00 -13.88
C GLY A 31 -6.05 12.16 -13.53
N SER A 32 -6.37 12.96 -14.55
CA SER A 32 -7.28 14.11 -14.41
C SER A 32 -8.75 13.75 -14.64
N LEU A 33 -9.04 12.54 -15.11
CA LEU A 33 -10.39 12.05 -15.42
C LEU A 33 -10.80 10.95 -14.42
N ALA A 34 -11.75 10.09 -14.79
CA ALA A 34 -12.33 9.11 -13.88
C ALA A 34 -11.45 7.86 -13.70
N ASP A 35 -11.05 7.60 -12.45
CA ASP A 35 -10.29 6.41 -12.06
C ASP A 35 -11.00 5.64 -10.94
N TYR A 36 -11.05 4.32 -11.06
CA TYR A 36 -11.78 3.45 -10.13
C TYR A 36 -10.91 2.27 -9.71
N GLY A 37 -10.57 2.19 -8.41
CA GLY A 37 -9.99 0.97 -7.82
C GLY A 37 -11.08 -0.03 -7.47
N LEU A 38 -10.92 -1.29 -7.90
CA LEU A 38 -11.93 -2.34 -7.69
C LEU A 38 -11.47 -3.49 -6.80
N SER A 39 -10.18 -3.83 -6.84
CA SER A 39 -9.64 -4.92 -6.04
C SER A 39 -8.18 -4.72 -5.70
N ILE A 40 -7.76 -5.37 -4.62
CA ILE A 40 -6.39 -5.42 -4.13
C ILE A 40 -6.06 -6.84 -3.64
N ALA A 41 -4.89 -7.35 -4.01
CA ALA A 41 -4.38 -8.63 -3.54
C ALA A 41 -2.88 -8.57 -3.28
N LEU A 42 -2.37 -9.46 -2.43
CA LEU A 42 -0.94 -9.60 -2.13
C LEU A 42 -0.43 -10.97 -2.59
N ASP A 43 0.80 -11.02 -3.10
CA ASP A 43 1.53 -12.30 -3.23
C ASP A 43 2.32 -12.66 -1.96
N ALA A 44 2.94 -13.84 -1.94
CA ALA A 44 3.70 -14.34 -0.78
C ALA A 44 4.93 -13.49 -0.42
N SER A 45 5.39 -12.62 -1.33
CA SER A 45 6.47 -11.67 -1.08
C SER A 45 5.96 -10.30 -0.62
N GLY A 46 4.64 -10.15 -0.46
CA GLY A 46 4.01 -8.89 -0.09
C GLY A 46 3.91 -7.89 -1.25
N ASN A 47 4.15 -8.30 -2.49
CA ASN A 47 3.90 -7.40 -3.63
C ASN A 47 2.38 -7.18 -3.74
N VAL A 48 2.01 -5.93 -4.01
CA VAL A 48 0.62 -5.48 -4.08
C VAL A 48 0.17 -5.49 -5.53
N TYR A 49 -0.99 -6.06 -5.78
CA TYR A 49 -1.66 -6.04 -7.07
C TYR A 49 -2.97 -5.28 -6.93
N THR A 50 -3.21 -4.30 -7.78
CA THR A 50 -4.47 -3.55 -7.84
C THR A 50 -5.07 -3.67 -9.23
N THR A 51 -6.39 -3.68 -9.30
CA THR A 51 -7.13 -3.72 -10.57
C THR A 51 -8.26 -2.71 -10.56
N GLY A 52 -8.63 -2.22 -11.74
CA GLY A 52 -9.71 -1.28 -11.86
C GLY A 52 -9.92 -0.75 -13.27
N TYR A 53 -10.54 0.42 -13.37
CA TYR A 53 -10.72 1.15 -14.61
C TYR A 53 -10.07 2.54 -14.53
N PHE A 54 -9.61 3.07 -15.66
CA PHE A 54 -9.08 4.42 -15.76
C PHE A 54 -9.50 5.09 -17.07
N GLN A 55 -9.55 6.42 -17.07
CA GLN A 55 -9.90 7.23 -18.23
C GLN A 55 -8.80 8.25 -18.55
N GLY A 56 -8.51 8.42 -19.84
CA GLY A 56 -7.47 9.33 -20.30
C GLY A 56 -6.07 8.80 -19.98
N THR A 57 -5.13 9.71 -19.75
CA THR A 57 -3.76 9.35 -19.40
C THR A 57 -3.57 9.34 -17.89
N VAL A 58 -3.08 8.23 -17.36
CA VAL A 58 -2.75 8.04 -15.94
C VAL A 58 -1.27 7.69 -15.81
N ASP A 59 -0.61 8.31 -14.85
CA ASP A 59 0.70 7.87 -14.39
C ASP A 59 0.52 6.74 -13.37
N PHE A 60 0.94 5.53 -13.71
CA PHE A 60 0.86 4.35 -12.84
C PHE A 60 2.07 4.21 -11.90
N ASP A 61 3.06 5.08 -11.95
CA ASP A 61 4.14 5.10 -10.95
C ASP A 61 3.77 6.05 -9.80
N PRO A 62 3.51 5.56 -8.57
CA PRO A 62 3.23 6.41 -7.42
C PRO A 62 4.50 7.04 -6.80
N GLY A 63 5.67 6.85 -7.42
CA GLY A 63 6.96 7.38 -7.03
C GLY A 63 7.33 8.66 -7.78
N ALA A 64 8.63 8.82 -8.04
CA ALA A 64 9.17 9.97 -8.80
C ALA A 64 9.39 9.68 -10.28
N GLY A 65 9.21 8.41 -10.69
CA GLY A 65 9.21 8.03 -12.10
C GLY A 65 7.89 8.39 -12.78
N THR A 66 7.77 8.04 -14.05
CA THR A 66 6.54 8.23 -14.82
C THR A 66 6.31 6.99 -15.66
N THR A 67 5.14 6.38 -15.50
CA THR A 67 4.65 5.28 -16.33
C THR A 67 3.25 5.61 -16.83
N ASN A 68 3.20 6.39 -17.90
CA ASN A 68 1.94 6.83 -18.49
C ASN A 68 1.32 5.73 -19.36
N LEU A 69 0.08 5.36 -19.04
CA LEU A 69 -0.81 4.61 -19.92
C LEU A 69 -2.00 5.50 -20.29
N THR A 70 -2.48 5.39 -21.53
CA THR A 70 -3.64 6.14 -22.01
C THR A 70 -4.72 5.17 -22.43
N SER A 71 -5.95 5.36 -21.94
CA SER A 71 -7.08 4.53 -22.30
C SER A 71 -7.47 4.72 -23.76
N GLU A 72 -7.70 3.63 -24.49
CA GLU A 72 -8.20 3.60 -25.86
C GLU A 72 -9.75 3.68 -25.87
N GLY A 73 -10.28 4.85 -25.53
CA GLY A 73 -11.72 5.11 -25.48
C GLY A 73 -12.15 5.84 -24.22
N SER A 74 -13.31 5.46 -23.66
CA SER A 74 -13.82 6.10 -22.44
C SER A 74 -13.20 5.54 -21.16
N LEU A 75 -13.07 4.23 -21.03
CA LEU A 75 -12.50 3.56 -19.87
C LEU A 75 -11.76 2.31 -20.35
N ASP A 76 -10.56 2.10 -19.84
CA ASP A 76 -9.83 0.84 -19.99
C ASP A 76 -9.58 0.19 -18.63
N VAL A 77 -9.39 -1.13 -18.66
CA VAL A 77 -9.00 -1.91 -17.48
C VAL A 77 -7.51 -1.72 -17.21
N TYR A 78 -7.12 -1.73 -15.93
CA TYR A 78 -5.72 -1.83 -15.54
C TYR A 78 -5.47 -3.00 -14.58
N VAL A 79 -4.23 -3.47 -14.59
CA VAL A 79 -3.63 -4.28 -13.53
C VAL A 79 -2.29 -3.65 -13.21
N GLN A 80 -2.05 -3.30 -11.95
CA GLN A 80 -0.78 -2.71 -11.52
C GLN A 80 -0.15 -3.63 -10.48
N LYS A 81 1.17 -3.75 -10.54
CA LYS A 81 1.99 -4.37 -9.49
C LYS A 81 2.91 -3.35 -8.84
N LEU A 82 2.84 -3.27 -7.51
CA LEU A 82 3.81 -2.59 -6.66
C LEU A 82 4.58 -3.62 -5.83
N ASN A 83 5.81 -3.31 -5.45
CA ASN A 83 6.54 -4.14 -4.49
C ASN A 83 6.03 -3.92 -3.06
N ALA A 84 6.54 -4.67 -2.09
CA ALA A 84 6.10 -4.59 -0.68
C ALA A 84 6.28 -3.20 -0.03
N THR A 85 7.16 -2.36 -0.57
CA THR A 85 7.38 -0.98 -0.11
C THR A 85 6.57 0.06 -0.90
N GLY A 86 5.63 -0.38 -1.75
CA GLY A 86 4.76 0.49 -2.54
C GLY A 86 5.46 1.16 -3.74
N ASN A 87 6.59 0.62 -4.21
CA ASN A 87 7.27 1.12 -5.41
C ASN A 87 6.78 0.39 -6.66
N PHE A 88 6.68 1.11 -7.77
CA PHE A 88 6.23 0.57 -9.05
C PHE A 88 7.08 -0.61 -9.54
N VAL A 89 6.43 -1.62 -10.11
CA VAL A 89 7.08 -2.75 -10.80
C VAL A 89 6.65 -2.81 -12.26
N TRP A 90 5.34 -2.85 -12.52
CA TRP A 90 4.74 -2.75 -13.86
C TRP A 90 3.25 -2.42 -13.78
N ALA A 91 2.69 -1.97 -14.90
CA ALA A 91 1.27 -1.79 -15.19
C ALA A 91 1.04 -2.02 -16.69
#